data_AF-A0A101MFV7-F1
#
_entry.id   AF-A0A101MFV7-F1
#
_cell.length_a   1.000
_cell.length_b   1.000
_cell.length_c   1.000
_cell.angle_alpha   90.00
_cell.angle_beta   90.00
_cell.angle_gamma   90.00
#
_symmetry.space_group_name_H-M   'P 1'
#
loop_
_entity.id
_entity.type
_entity.pdbx_description
1 polymer ?
#
loop_
_entity_poly.entity_id
_entity_poly.type
_entity_poly.pdbx_seq_one_letter_code
_entity_poly.pdbx_strand_id
1 'polypeptide(L)'
;MSSPGVPSSQSAHNLFSDDSHPNSLLQSQTSQILTATESTLLNHYLEHTCQDMTVDDDDQYTLQVGIPNLAFQNKLLMKSVLAFSAVCKCCDIINQPLLSDGDRGRVVMLLSIADQYHMESLREIQATLAETDQYDHILANAAIMGMYGSSSHCIRIWLAETASDDLERGRFTPKGCQWISLFRAVRVAYTGLLNDRFKAEDVVQLVPATSPIHPVAGCDFQIHCECKVKSWGEQPKGTRDHSLYPILADTVVSALKGLRKRAEEITRNGMGDYEDRDIPGIHNDSDVQACLAALELFENIASKAFPDTKLMSNTPGHSRLASEIDIGTVGQVSKVSPWMRRYTARITSMIPSKLPRRFIMAFVHKAPTKYLYLVEDMMGLMQSGAPRGHGITRCPLNAINSEPSLAHQLAVDIFAHWLVLVMLLDKVWWIGGLGAWELGQIISLRKDTRWCMSLWKTDDDWWPESMFEISRQFNKHRAKDGV
;
A
#
# COMPACT_ATOMS: atom_id res chain seq x y z
N MET A 1 -66.48 22.77 -50.35
CA MET A 1 -65.62 23.15 -51.49
C MET A 1 -64.50 22.12 -51.59
N SER A 2 -64.24 21.61 -52.79
CA SER A 2 -63.03 20.90 -53.24
C SER A 2 -62.41 19.76 -52.38
N SER A 3 -62.63 18.52 -52.83
CA SER A 3 -61.69 17.38 -52.70
C SER A 3 -60.66 17.41 -53.85
N PRO A 4 -59.82 16.36 -54.07
CA PRO A 4 -58.84 15.70 -53.20
C PRO A 4 -57.40 15.78 -53.81
N GLY A 5 -56.36 15.20 -53.17
CA GLY A 5 -55.04 15.09 -53.81
C GLY A 5 -53.92 14.35 -53.05
N VAL A 6 -53.60 13.14 -53.51
CA VAL A 6 -52.39 12.29 -53.29
C VAL A 6 -52.24 11.47 -54.59
N PRO A 7 -51.06 11.16 -55.21
CA PRO A 7 -49.69 10.93 -54.68
C PRO A 7 -48.64 11.93 -55.30
N SER A 8 -47.30 11.74 -55.44
CA SER A 8 -46.43 10.54 -55.43
C SER A 8 -44.94 10.80 -55.10
N SER A 9 -44.32 9.82 -54.41
CA SER A 9 -42.96 9.25 -54.56
C SER A 9 -41.74 10.10 -55.00
N GLN A 10 -40.73 10.18 -54.12
CA GLN A 10 -39.28 9.84 -54.29
C GLN A 10 -38.50 10.53 -53.14
N SER A 11 -37.37 10.09 -52.56
CA SER A 11 -36.65 8.82 -52.35
C SER A 11 -35.22 9.21 -51.91
N ALA A 12 -34.74 8.73 -50.76
CA ALA A 12 -33.33 8.74 -50.29
C ALA A 12 -32.66 10.13 -50.07
N HIS A 13 -31.90 10.40 -49.00
CA HIS A 13 -30.86 9.56 -48.40
C HIS A 13 -30.72 9.74 -46.87
N ASN A 14 -30.13 8.74 -46.23
CA ASN A 14 -29.75 8.73 -44.81
C ASN A 14 -28.64 9.74 -44.48
N LEU A 15 -28.56 10.14 -43.21
CA LEU A 15 -27.40 9.82 -42.37
C LEU A 15 -27.73 10.03 -40.87
N PHE A 16 -27.61 8.95 -40.10
CA PHE A 16 -27.59 9.02 -38.64
C PHE A 16 -26.22 9.55 -38.19
N SER A 17 -26.22 10.46 -37.21
CA SER A 17 -25.05 10.68 -36.35
C SER A 17 -25.26 9.91 -35.06
N ASP A 18 -24.72 8.70 -35.00
CA ASP A 18 -24.65 7.87 -33.80
C ASP A 18 -23.35 8.17 -33.05
N ASP A 19 -23.37 9.17 -32.16
CA ASP A 19 -22.28 9.42 -31.21
C ASP A 19 -22.35 8.42 -30.03
N SER A 20 -22.23 7.13 -30.36
CA SER A 20 -22.21 6.04 -29.40
C SER A 20 -20.84 5.93 -28.71
N HIS A 21 -20.66 6.70 -27.63
CA HIS A 21 -19.49 6.56 -26.75
C HIS A 21 -19.32 5.10 -26.28
N PRO A 22 -18.19 4.43 -26.55
CA PRO A 22 -18.03 2.99 -26.28
C PRO A 22 -18.11 2.63 -24.79
N ASN A 23 -17.91 3.59 -23.88
CA ASN A 23 -18.05 3.39 -22.43
C ASN A 23 -19.52 3.16 -22.00
N SER A 24 -20.50 3.70 -22.73
CA SER A 24 -21.94 3.63 -22.37
C SER A 24 -22.48 2.20 -22.49
N LEU A 25 -22.10 1.48 -23.54
CA LEU A 25 -22.56 0.12 -23.80
C LEU A 25 -22.04 -0.90 -22.77
N LEU A 26 -20.78 -0.76 -22.34
CA LEU A 26 -20.18 -1.64 -21.31
C LEU A 26 -20.79 -1.41 -19.92
N GLN A 27 -21.07 -0.15 -19.54
CA GLN A 27 -21.79 0.17 -18.31
C GLN A 27 -23.23 -0.38 -18.32
N SER A 28 -23.93 -0.27 -19.46
CA SER A 28 -25.29 -0.80 -19.61
C SER A 28 -25.37 -2.33 -19.51
N GLN A 29 -24.40 -3.06 -20.09
CA GLN A 29 -24.37 -4.53 -20.03
C GLN A 29 -24.00 -5.06 -18.64
N THR A 30 -23.04 -4.43 -17.94
CA THR A 30 -22.65 -4.86 -16.59
C THR A 30 -23.65 -4.47 -15.50
N SER A 31 -24.47 -3.44 -15.73
CA SER A 31 -25.61 -3.10 -14.85
C SER A 31 -26.68 -4.21 -14.78
N GLN A 32 -26.70 -5.16 -15.70
CA GLN A 32 -27.59 -6.34 -15.66
C GLN A 32 -27.01 -7.53 -14.88
N ILE A 33 -25.74 -7.45 -14.42
CA ILE A 33 -25.02 -8.55 -13.76
C ILE A 33 -24.75 -8.27 -12.27
N LEU A 34 -24.67 -6.99 -11.89
CA LEU A 34 -24.37 -6.56 -10.52
C LEU A 34 -25.61 -6.49 -9.62
N THR A 35 -25.47 -6.90 -8.36
CA THR A 35 -26.52 -6.67 -7.33
C THR A 35 -26.64 -5.18 -7.00
N ALA A 36 -27.76 -4.76 -6.40
CA ALA A 36 -27.98 -3.35 -6.01
C ALA A 36 -26.86 -2.80 -5.08
N THR A 37 -26.31 -3.64 -4.19
CA THR A 37 -25.16 -3.29 -3.34
C THR A 37 -23.89 -3.08 -4.17
N GLU A 38 -23.62 -3.99 -5.11
CA GLU A 38 -22.44 -3.90 -5.99
C GLU A 38 -22.52 -2.69 -6.92
N SER A 39 -23.69 -2.42 -7.52
CA SER A 39 -23.93 -1.21 -8.32
C SER A 39 -23.73 0.07 -7.50
N THR A 40 -24.20 0.09 -6.24
CA THR A 40 -23.98 1.22 -5.32
C THR A 40 -22.50 1.43 -5.01
N LEU A 41 -21.73 0.35 -4.82
CA LEU A 41 -20.29 0.40 -4.55
C LEU A 41 -19.47 0.73 -5.79
N LEU A 42 -19.91 0.31 -6.99
CA LEU A 42 -19.27 0.67 -8.26
C LEU A 42 -19.48 2.16 -8.58
N ASN A 43 -20.70 2.68 -8.42
CA ASN A 43 -20.95 4.12 -8.58
C ASN A 43 -20.09 4.93 -7.61
N HIS A 44 -20.04 4.51 -6.33
CA HIS A 44 -19.14 5.11 -5.34
C HIS A 44 -17.66 5.04 -5.76
N TYR A 45 -17.23 3.97 -6.45
CA TYR A 45 -15.87 3.89 -6.96
C TYR A 45 -15.59 4.92 -8.04
N LEU A 46 -16.48 5.02 -9.03
CA LEU A 46 -16.35 5.90 -10.19
C LEU A 46 -16.53 7.40 -9.84
N GLU A 47 -17.38 7.71 -8.86
CA GLU A 47 -17.68 9.08 -8.45
C GLU A 47 -16.76 9.61 -7.34
N HIS A 48 -16.13 8.73 -6.55
CA HIS A 48 -15.39 9.13 -5.34
C HIS A 48 -14.08 8.34 -5.12
N THR A 49 -14.14 7.01 -4.95
CA THR A 49 -12.94 6.22 -4.57
C THR A 49 -11.77 6.35 -5.55
N CYS A 50 -12.04 6.46 -6.87
CA CYS A 50 -11.01 6.63 -7.89
C CYS A 50 -10.51 8.09 -8.05
N GLN A 51 -11.14 9.04 -7.35
CA GLN A 51 -10.78 10.46 -7.35
C GLN A 51 -9.86 10.83 -6.17
N ASP A 52 -9.18 9.84 -5.56
CA ASP A 52 -8.21 10.05 -4.48
C ASP A 52 -7.19 11.14 -4.84
N MET A 53 -7.37 12.33 -4.25
CA MET A 53 -6.57 13.53 -4.51
C MET A 53 -5.11 13.41 -4.09
N THR A 54 -4.70 12.29 -3.48
CA THR A 54 -3.28 12.03 -3.24
C THR A 54 -2.57 11.52 -4.50
N VAL A 55 -3.30 10.93 -5.44
CA VAL A 55 -2.80 10.30 -6.69
C VAL A 55 -2.05 11.29 -7.59
N ASP A 56 -0.99 10.84 -8.25
CA ASP A 56 -0.20 11.63 -9.23
C ASP A 56 -1.00 11.75 -10.53
N ASP A 57 -0.88 12.84 -11.29
CA ASP A 57 -1.64 13.04 -12.55
C ASP A 57 -1.48 11.85 -13.52
N ASP A 58 -0.24 11.36 -13.65
CA ASP A 58 0.13 10.19 -14.45
C ASP A 58 -0.54 8.86 -14.00
N ASP A 59 -0.98 8.76 -12.73
CA ASP A 59 -1.69 7.58 -12.20
C ASP A 59 -3.21 7.76 -12.23
N GLN A 60 -3.72 8.97 -12.43
CA GLN A 60 -5.15 9.27 -12.48
C GLN A 60 -5.86 8.42 -13.55
N TYR A 61 -5.26 8.31 -14.76
CA TYR A 61 -5.76 7.43 -15.82
C TYR A 61 -5.91 5.97 -15.35
N THR A 62 -4.95 5.47 -14.58
CA THR A 62 -4.94 4.07 -14.10
C THR A 62 -6.13 3.78 -13.21
N LEU A 63 -6.42 4.66 -12.24
CA LEU A 63 -7.51 4.46 -11.28
C LEU A 63 -8.89 4.82 -11.85
N GLN A 64 -8.98 5.86 -12.69
CA GLN A 64 -10.26 6.37 -13.19
C GLN A 64 -10.74 5.69 -14.48
N VAL A 65 -9.82 5.12 -15.28
CA VAL A 65 -10.14 4.53 -16.59
C VAL A 65 -9.59 3.10 -16.72
N GLY A 66 -8.28 2.91 -16.51
CA GLY A 66 -7.61 1.63 -16.79
C GLY A 66 -8.15 0.46 -15.96
N ILE A 67 -8.11 0.57 -14.64
CA ILE A 67 -8.59 -0.46 -13.71
C ILE A 67 -10.10 -0.70 -13.83
N PRO A 68 -11.00 0.30 -13.86
CA PRO A 68 -12.42 0.04 -14.07
C PRO A 68 -12.71 -0.66 -15.41
N ASN A 69 -12.02 -0.31 -16.51
CA ASN A 69 -12.17 -1.03 -17.78
C ASN A 69 -11.73 -2.50 -17.70
N LEU A 70 -10.60 -2.80 -17.05
CA LEU A 70 -10.19 -4.18 -16.78
C LEU A 70 -11.16 -4.90 -15.83
N ALA A 71 -11.78 -4.20 -14.87
CA ALA A 71 -12.74 -4.76 -13.94
C ALA A 71 -14.07 -5.15 -14.61
N PHE A 72 -14.55 -4.35 -15.57
CA PHE A 72 -15.72 -4.71 -16.37
C PHE A 72 -15.52 -6.00 -17.21
N GLN A 73 -14.26 -6.34 -17.53
CA GLN A 73 -13.89 -7.55 -18.26
C GLN A 73 -13.58 -8.75 -17.35
N ASN A 74 -13.19 -8.50 -16.09
CA ASN A 74 -12.80 -9.53 -15.14
C ASN A 74 -13.55 -9.38 -13.80
N LYS A 75 -14.47 -10.33 -13.54
CA LYS A 75 -15.33 -10.37 -12.35
C LYS A 75 -14.57 -10.29 -11.02
N LEU A 76 -13.33 -10.77 -10.96
CA LEU A 76 -12.52 -10.84 -9.74
C LEU A 76 -11.87 -9.51 -9.44
N LEU A 77 -11.34 -8.86 -10.48
CA LEU A 77 -10.88 -7.49 -10.38
C LEU A 77 -12.04 -6.55 -10.02
N MET A 78 -13.26 -6.78 -10.54
CA MET A 78 -14.46 -6.10 -10.08
C MET A 78 -14.69 -6.32 -8.57
N LYS A 79 -14.60 -7.55 -8.05
CA LYS A 79 -14.71 -7.81 -6.60
C LYS A 79 -13.67 -7.04 -5.79
N SER A 80 -12.42 -6.96 -6.21
CA SER A 80 -11.41 -6.14 -5.51
C SER A 80 -11.70 -4.63 -5.60
N VAL A 81 -12.18 -4.12 -6.73
CA VAL A 81 -12.64 -2.72 -6.89
C VAL A 81 -13.80 -2.41 -5.93
N LEU A 82 -14.77 -3.32 -5.83
CA LEU A 82 -15.92 -3.21 -4.92
C LEU A 82 -15.50 -3.29 -3.45
N ALA A 83 -14.56 -4.18 -3.09
CA ALA A 83 -13.99 -4.27 -1.75
C ALA A 83 -13.30 -2.98 -1.33
N PHE A 84 -12.47 -2.41 -2.23
CA PHE A 84 -11.78 -1.14 -1.98
C PHE A 84 -12.76 0.05 -1.88
N SER A 85 -13.82 0.06 -2.70
CA SER A 85 -14.88 1.06 -2.61
C SER A 85 -15.69 0.96 -1.31
N ALA A 86 -15.94 -0.26 -0.81
CA ALA A 86 -16.65 -0.48 0.45
C ALA A 86 -15.86 0.05 1.67
N VAL A 87 -14.53 -0.14 1.71
CA VAL A 87 -13.71 0.44 2.80
C VAL A 87 -13.50 1.95 2.65
N CYS A 88 -13.44 2.48 1.42
CA CYS A 88 -13.49 3.93 1.20
C CYS A 88 -14.78 4.53 1.78
N LYS A 89 -15.92 3.91 1.49
CA LYS A 89 -17.23 4.29 2.03
C LYS A 89 -17.32 4.16 3.56
N CYS A 90 -16.57 3.24 4.17
CA CYS A 90 -16.41 3.22 5.63
C CYS A 90 -15.65 4.46 6.13
N CYS A 91 -14.55 4.87 5.47
CA CYS A 91 -13.85 6.11 5.81
C CYS A 91 -14.75 7.34 5.66
N ASP A 92 -15.61 7.41 4.64
CA ASP A 92 -16.55 8.52 4.45
C ASP A 92 -17.63 8.60 5.55
N ILE A 93 -17.98 7.48 6.17
CA ILE A 93 -18.87 7.43 7.34
C ILE A 93 -18.10 7.83 8.61
N ILE A 94 -16.89 7.32 8.80
CA ILE A 94 -16.04 7.59 9.98
C ILE A 94 -15.66 9.08 10.07
N ASN A 95 -15.40 9.73 8.93
CA ASN A 95 -15.00 11.12 8.85
C ASN A 95 -16.17 12.12 8.87
N GLN A 96 -17.41 11.69 9.15
CA GLN A 96 -18.54 12.62 9.27
C GLN A 96 -18.44 13.44 10.56
N PRO A 97 -18.71 14.77 10.52
CA PRO A 97 -18.57 15.63 11.70
C PRO A 97 -19.46 15.23 12.89
N LEU A 98 -20.58 14.56 12.64
CA LEU A 98 -21.41 13.92 13.66
C LEU A 98 -21.67 12.48 13.22
N LEU A 99 -21.22 11.53 14.03
CA LEU A 99 -21.54 10.10 13.90
C LEU A 99 -22.89 9.83 14.57
N SER A 100 -23.76 9.07 13.90
CA SER A 100 -24.99 8.55 14.50
C SER A 100 -24.78 7.15 15.10
N ASP A 101 -25.61 6.76 16.06
CA ASP A 101 -25.57 5.42 16.70
C ASP A 101 -25.62 4.26 15.68
N GLY A 102 -26.24 4.47 14.51
CA GLY A 102 -26.31 3.49 13.44
C GLY A 102 -25.03 3.34 12.61
N ASP A 103 -24.12 4.31 12.63
CA ASP A 103 -22.98 4.37 11.71
C ASP A 103 -21.91 3.32 12.00
N ARG A 104 -21.65 3.01 13.27
CA ARG A 104 -20.78 1.87 13.64
C ARG A 104 -21.31 0.56 13.07
N GLY A 105 -22.62 0.33 13.10
CA GLY A 105 -23.27 -0.84 12.49
C GLY A 105 -23.11 -0.88 10.96
N ARG A 106 -23.26 0.28 10.30
CA ARG A 106 -23.05 0.41 8.84
C ARG A 106 -21.59 0.14 8.44
N VAL A 107 -20.62 0.62 9.21
CA VAL A 107 -19.19 0.37 9.00
C VAL A 107 -18.87 -1.13 9.16
N VAL A 108 -19.38 -1.79 10.21
CA VAL A 108 -19.19 -3.25 10.40
C VAL A 108 -19.79 -4.05 9.24
N MET A 109 -20.99 -3.68 8.77
CA MET A 109 -21.63 -4.33 7.62
C MET A 109 -20.82 -4.15 6.32
N LEU A 110 -20.38 -2.92 6.01
CA LEU A 110 -19.58 -2.62 4.82
C LEU A 110 -18.21 -3.29 4.85
N LEU A 111 -17.54 -3.33 6.02
CA LEU A 111 -16.28 -4.05 6.20
C LEU A 111 -16.45 -5.55 5.95
N SER A 112 -17.54 -6.16 6.45
CA SER A 112 -17.85 -7.58 6.21
C SER A 112 -18.08 -7.89 4.71
N ILE A 113 -18.76 -7.00 3.98
CA ILE A 113 -18.93 -7.10 2.52
C ILE A 113 -17.57 -6.99 1.81
N ALA A 114 -16.72 -6.07 2.27
CA ALA A 114 -15.39 -5.86 1.70
C ALA A 114 -14.47 -7.07 1.93
N ASP A 115 -14.46 -7.63 3.14
CA ASP A 115 -13.77 -8.88 3.48
C ASP A 115 -14.23 -10.05 2.62
N GLN A 116 -15.55 -10.18 2.38
CA GLN A 116 -16.10 -11.22 1.50
C GLN A 116 -15.57 -11.07 0.07
N TYR A 117 -15.66 -9.89 -0.54
CA TYR A 117 -15.22 -9.67 -1.91
C TYR A 117 -13.69 -9.79 -2.06
N HIS A 118 -12.92 -9.37 -1.05
CA HIS A 118 -11.49 -9.62 -0.98
C HIS A 118 -11.16 -11.12 -1.00
N MET A 119 -11.86 -11.91 -0.17
CA MET A 119 -11.64 -13.36 -0.10
C MET A 119 -12.12 -14.10 -1.36
N GLU A 120 -13.21 -13.66 -1.99
CA GLU A 120 -13.65 -14.15 -3.30
C GLU A 120 -12.56 -13.92 -4.37
N SER A 121 -12.02 -12.70 -4.45
CA SER A 121 -10.98 -12.36 -5.42
C SER A 121 -9.67 -13.11 -5.17
N LEU A 122 -9.24 -13.26 -3.91
CA LEU A 122 -7.98 -13.94 -3.57
C LEU A 122 -8.03 -15.43 -3.91
N ARG A 123 -9.12 -16.13 -3.57
CA ARG A 123 -9.28 -17.56 -3.84
C ARG A 123 -9.22 -17.87 -5.33
N GLU A 124 -9.91 -17.07 -6.14
CA GLU A 124 -9.96 -17.33 -7.57
C GLU A 124 -8.62 -16.98 -8.25
N ILE A 125 -7.93 -15.92 -7.84
CA ILE A 125 -6.58 -15.63 -8.35
C ILE A 125 -5.58 -16.74 -7.99
N GLN A 126 -5.74 -17.38 -6.82
CA GLN A 126 -4.95 -18.57 -6.48
C GLN A 126 -5.29 -19.78 -7.36
N ALA A 127 -6.53 -19.90 -7.85
CA ALA A 127 -6.95 -20.96 -8.77
C ALA A 127 -6.51 -20.71 -10.22
N THR A 128 -6.60 -19.47 -10.70
CA THR A 128 -6.30 -19.08 -12.08
C THR A 128 -4.84 -18.66 -12.31
N LEU A 129 -3.98 -18.66 -11.29
CA LEU A 129 -2.56 -18.27 -11.41
C LEU A 129 -1.77 -19.10 -12.44
N ALA A 130 -2.25 -20.30 -12.77
CA ALA A 130 -1.66 -21.16 -13.80
C ALA A 130 -2.04 -20.74 -15.24
N GLU A 131 -3.08 -19.94 -15.42
CA GLU A 131 -3.52 -19.42 -16.72
C GLU A 131 -2.58 -18.32 -17.20
N THR A 132 -1.88 -18.58 -18.30
CA THR A 132 -0.97 -17.60 -18.89
C THR A 132 -1.74 -16.46 -19.57
N ASP A 133 -1.17 -15.25 -19.46
CA ASP A 133 -1.53 -14.03 -20.23
C ASP A 133 -2.59 -13.07 -19.62
N GLN A 134 -3.17 -13.35 -18.44
CA GLN A 134 -4.01 -12.38 -17.70
C GLN A 134 -3.23 -11.42 -16.77
N TYR A 135 -1.99 -11.07 -17.11
CA TYR A 135 -1.07 -10.35 -16.21
C TYR A 135 -1.54 -8.95 -15.82
N ASP A 136 -2.25 -8.22 -16.70
CA ASP A 136 -2.85 -6.93 -16.39
C ASP A 136 -3.89 -7.03 -15.26
N HIS A 137 -4.71 -8.08 -15.26
CA HIS A 137 -5.69 -8.32 -14.18
C HIS A 137 -4.99 -8.67 -12.87
N ILE A 138 -3.96 -9.53 -12.89
CA ILE A 138 -3.19 -9.91 -11.70
C ILE A 138 -2.52 -8.69 -11.07
N LEU A 139 -1.89 -7.84 -11.88
CA LEU A 139 -1.20 -6.63 -11.42
C LEU A 139 -2.17 -5.54 -10.94
N ALA A 140 -3.26 -5.29 -11.66
CA ALA A 140 -4.34 -4.41 -11.22
C ALA A 140 -4.89 -4.86 -9.86
N ASN A 141 -5.14 -6.17 -9.73
CA ASN A 141 -5.70 -6.75 -8.53
C ASN A 141 -4.75 -6.59 -7.33
N ALA A 142 -3.49 -6.98 -7.47
CA ALA A 142 -2.50 -6.85 -6.41
C ALA A 142 -2.30 -5.39 -5.97
N ALA A 143 -2.39 -4.43 -6.89
CA ALA A 143 -2.33 -3.00 -6.57
C ALA A 143 -3.55 -2.53 -5.75
N ILE A 144 -4.77 -2.92 -6.14
CA ILE A 144 -6.00 -2.62 -5.39
C ILE A 144 -6.01 -3.32 -4.03
N MET A 145 -5.56 -4.58 -3.95
CA MET A 145 -5.43 -5.33 -2.69
C MET A 145 -4.46 -4.67 -1.71
N GLY A 146 -3.38 -4.04 -2.19
CA GLY A 146 -2.45 -3.29 -1.35
C GLY A 146 -3.11 -2.10 -0.65
N MET A 147 -3.88 -1.29 -1.40
CA MET A 147 -4.61 -0.14 -0.84
C MET A 147 -5.82 -0.57 0.02
N TYR A 148 -6.50 -1.67 -0.35
CA TYR A 148 -7.53 -2.30 0.47
C TYR A 148 -6.95 -2.81 1.80
N GLY A 149 -5.78 -3.47 1.79
CA GLY A 149 -5.17 -4.06 2.99
C GLY A 149 -4.86 -3.01 4.07
N SER A 150 -4.33 -1.85 3.67
CA SER A 150 -4.06 -0.75 4.58
C SER A 150 -5.34 0.00 5.01
N SER A 151 -6.26 0.31 4.09
CA SER A 151 -7.53 0.99 4.44
C SER A 151 -8.42 0.14 5.36
N SER A 152 -8.63 -1.15 5.05
CA SER A 152 -9.36 -2.08 5.92
C SER A 152 -8.74 -2.21 7.32
N HIS A 153 -7.41 -2.15 7.42
CA HIS A 153 -6.71 -2.08 8.70
C HIS A 153 -7.03 -0.77 9.45
N CYS A 154 -7.08 0.38 8.77
CA CYS A 154 -7.50 1.65 9.36
C CYS A 154 -8.95 1.61 9.88
N ILE A 155 -9.88 0.99 9.15
CA ILE A 155 -11.27 0.78 9.63
C ILE A 155 -11.28 -0.08 10.91
N ARG A 156 -10.45 -1.12 10.96
CA ARG A 156 -10.34 -2.02 12.11
C ARG A 156 -9.76 -1.33 13.35
N ILE A 157 -8.77 -0.45 13.17
CA ILE A 157 -8.26 0.44 14.24
C ILE A 157 -9.42 1.25 14.83
N TRP A 158 -10.15 2.00 14.00
CA TRP A 158 -11.28 2.81 14.46
C TRP A 158 -12.35 1.97 15.18
N LEU A 159 -12.67 0.77 14.67
CA LEU A 159 -13.62 -0.15 15.31
C LEU A 159 -13.14 -0.66 16.68
N ALA A 160 -11.84 -0.82 16.89
CA ALA A 160 -11.24 -1.27 18.16
C ALA A 160 -11.08 -0.12 19.19
N GLU A 161 -10.78 1.10 18.71
CA GLU A 161 -10.71 2.30 19.54
C GLU A 161 -12.10 2.72 20.05
N THR A 162 -13.12 2.66 19.17
CA THR A 162 -14.52 3.00 19.48
C THR A 162 -15.34 1.83 20.03
N ALA A 163 -14.70 0.73 20.45
CA ALA A 163 -15.37 -0.42 21.03
C ALA A 163 -15.90 -0.13 22.45
N SER A 164 -17.12 -0.58 22.74
CA SER A 164 -17.77 -0.39 24.05
C SER A 164 -17.23 -1.33 25.14
N ASP A 165 -16.65 -2.47 24.76
CA ASP A 165 -16.05 -3.45 25.66
C ASP A 165 -14.79 -4.10 25.06
N ASP A 166 -14.03 -4.82 25.89
CA ASP A 166 -12.77 -5.46 25.48
C ASP A 166 -12.97 -6.68 24.55
N LEU A 167 -14.17 -7.27 24.49
CA LEU A 167 -14.48 -8.39 23.59
C LEU A 167 -14.74 -7.88 22.16
N GLU A 168 -15.47 -6.78 22.01
CA GLU A 168 -15.58 -6.04 20.76
C GLU A 168 -14.23 -5.50 20.31
N ARG A 169 -13.45 -4.91 21.23
CA ARG A 169 -12.09 -4.45 20.94
C ARG A 169 -11.25 -5.59 20.38
N GLY A 170 -11.13 -6.70 21.12
CA GLY A 170 -10.36 -7.88 20.69
C GLY A 170 -10.86 -8.58 19.42
N ARG A 171 -12.13 -8.37 19.02
CA ARG A 171 -12.67 -8.82 17.72
C ARG A 171 -12.11 -8.00 16.56
N PHE A 172 -12.00 -6.68 16.73
CA PHE A 172 -11.62 -5.77 15.66
C PHE A 172 -10.15 -5.36 15.68
N THR A 173 -9.44 -5.50 16.81
CA THR A 173 -7.98 -5.31 16.92
C THR A 173 -7.28 -5.97 15.73
N PRO A 174 -6.59 -5.20 14.87
CA PRO A 174 -5.90 -5.78 13.73
C PRO A 174 -4.90 -6.84 14.16
N LYS A 175 -4.93 -8.00 13.49
CA LYS A 175 -4.10 -9.16 13.84
C LYS A 175 -2.91 -9.27 12.89
N GLY A 176 -1.74 -8.92 13.42
CA GLY A 176 -0.46 -8.97 12.72
C GLY A 176 -0.33 -7.91 11.64
N CYS A 177 0.87 -7.83 11.08
CA CYS A 177 1.17 -6.90 10.00
C CYS A 177 0.67 -7.42 8.64
N GLN A 178 -0.51 -8.05 8.56
CA GLN A 178 -1.06 -8.61 7.31
C GLN A 178 -1.18 -7.56 6.19
N TRP A 179 -1.37 -6.29 6.56
CA TRP A 179 -1.36 -5.17 5.64
C TRP A 179 0.01 -4.96 4.98
N ILE A 180 1.14 -5.27 5.65
CA ILE A 180 2.50 -5.27 5.05
C ILE A 180 2.55 -6.31 3.94
N SER A 181 2.08 -7.53 4.21
CA SER A 181 2.09 -8.63 3.25
C SER A 181 1.22 -8.31 2.02
N LEU A 182 0.01 -7.74 2.24
CA LEU A 182 -0.87 -7.25 1.16
C LEU A 182 -0.26 -6.09 0.36
N PHE A 183 0.35 -5.11 1.04
CA PHE A 183 1.01 -3.99 0.39
C PHE A 183 2.25 -4.45 -0.41
N ARG A 184 2.98 -5.45 0.08
CA ARG A 184 4.13 -6.06 -0.61
C ARG A 184 3.73 -6.93 -1.80
N ALA A 185 2.51 -7.47 -1.84
CA ALA A 185 2.05 -8.41 -2.87
C ALA A 185 2.23 -7.91 -4.31
N VAL A 186 1.90 -6.64 -4.58
CA VAL A 186 2.07 -6.03 -5.91
C VAL A 186 3.54 -5.98 -6.37
N ARG A 187 4.48 -5.80 -5.44
CA ARG A 187 5.91 -5.89 -5.76
C ARG A 187 6.31 -7.33 -6.06
N VAL A 188 5.87 -8.29 -5.24
CA VAL A 188 6.19 -9.72 -5.45
C VAL A 188 5.70 -10.17 -6.83
N ALA A 189 4.44 -9.88 -7.17
CA ALA A 189 3.88 -10.15 -8.48
C ALA A 189 4.71 -9.52 -9.62
N TYR A 190 4.99 -8.21 -9.53
CA TYR A 190 5.77 -7.52 -10.57
C TYR A 190 7.21 -8.06 -10.70
N THR A 191 7.90 -8.34 -9.60
CA THR A 191 9.24 -8.98 -9.64
C THR A 191 9.21 -10.42 -10.16
N GLY A 192 8.13 -11.17 -9.90
CA GLY A 192 7.94 -12.51 -10.43
C GLY A 192 7.90 -12.49 -11.96
N LEU A 193 7.11 -11.58 -12.54
CA LEU A 193 7.00 -11.41 -14.00
C LEU A 193 8.31 -10.95 -14.66
N LEU A 194 9.12 -10.14 -13.98
CA LEU A 194 10.46 -9.73 -14.47
C LEU A 194 11.45 -10.89 -14.50
N ASN A 195 11.33 -11.82 -13.55
CA ASN A 195 12.27 -12.91 -13.32
C ASN A 195 11.85 -14.23 -13.99
N ASP A 196 10.59 -14.39 -14.41
CA ASP A 196 10.11 -15.55 -15.18
C ASP A 196 10.64 -15.52 -16.63
N ARG A 197 11.92 -15.88 -16.75
CA ARG A 197 12.63 -16.09 -18.03
C ARG A 197 12.43 -17.51 -18.57
N PHE A 198 12.09 -18.48 -17.71
CA PHE A 198 12.19 -19.91 -18.01
C PHE A 198 11.04 -20.48 -18.86
N LYS A 199 9.99 -19.69 -19.15
CA LYS A 199 8.94 -20.05 -20.11
C LYS A 199 9.13 -19.47 -21.52
N ALA A 200 10.21 -18.72 -21.77
CA ALA A 200 10.42 -18.02 -23.04
C ALA A 200 11.30 -18.77 -24.05
N GLU A 201 11.90 -19.92 -23.69
CA GLU A 201 12.93 -20.60 -24.50
C GLU A 201 12.38 -21.68 -25.46
N ASP A 202 11.07 -21.97 -25.43
CA ASP A 202 10.46 -23.09 -26.18
C ASP A 202 9.66 -22.68 -27.43
N VAL A 203 9.86 -21.44 -27.93
CA VAL A 203 9.33 -21.00 -29.24
C VAL A 203 10.43 -20.53 -30.18
N VAL A 204 11.07 -21.53 -30.78
CA VAL A 204 11.63 -21.55 -32.14
C VAL A 204 12.78 -20.59 -32.46
N GLN A 205 13.97 -21.18 -32.57
CA GLN A 205 15.04 -20.70 -33.46
C GLN A 205 14.56 -20.69 -34.91
N LEU A 206 14.54 -19.54 -35.59
CA LEU A 206 14.94 -19.34 -37.01
C LEU A 206 14.55 -17.94 -37.52
N VAL A 207 15.55 -17.08 -37.74
CA VAL A 207 15.83 -16.29 -38.97
C VAL A 207 16.96 -15.28 -38.65
N PRO A 208 18.04 -15.19 -39.47
CA PRO A 208 19.15 -14.26 -39.24
C PRO A 208 18.90 -12.85 -39.82
N ALA A 209 19.73 -11.90 -39.37
CA ALA A 209 19.66 -10.45 -39.60
C ALA A 209 19.53 -9.97 -41.07
N THR A 210 18.95 -8.77 -41.28
CA THR A 210 19.68 -7.54 -41.74
C THR A 210 18.73 -6.39 -42.20
N SER A 211 18.66 -5.29 -41.40
CA SER A 211 18.38 -3.88 -41.83
C SER A 211 17.05 -3.53 -42.56
N PRO A 212 16.76 -2.24 -42.92
CA PRO A 212 17.24 -0.93 -42.40
C PRO A 212 16.13 0.16 -42.21
N ILE A 213 16.45 1.30 -41.52
CA ILE A 213 15.87 2.67 -41.73
C ILE A 213 14.35 2.85 -41.34
N HIS A 214 13.78 3.96 -40.84
CA HIS A 214 14.13 5.37 -40.50
C HIS A 214 13.35 5.77 -39.21
N PRO A 215 13.63 6.93 -38.55
CA PRO A 215 12.82 7.39 -37.41
C PRO A 215 11.49 7.99 -37.91
N VAL A 216 10.37 7.42 -37.45
CA VAL A 216 9.06 8.07 -37.61
C VAL A 216 8.87 9.07 -36.47
N ALA A 217 8.33 10.25 -36.83
CA ALA A 217 8.20 11.39 -35.93
C ALA A 217 7.39 11.07 -34.67
N GLY A 218 7.70 11.79 -33.58
CA GLY A 218 6.99 11.66 -32.31
C GLY A 218 5.50 12.00 -32.46
N CYS A 219 4.66 11.01 -32.19
CA CYS A 219 3.27 11.27 -31.83
C CYS A 219 3.22 11.53 -30.33
N ASP A 220 3.30 12.80 -29.93
CA ASP A 220 2.91 13.25 -28.59
C ASP A 220 1.43 12.93 -28.37
N PHE A 221 1.13 11.74 -27.83
CA PHE A 221 -0.18 11.41 -27.27
C PHE A 221 -0.35 12.10 -25.92
N GLN A 222 -0.34 13.43 -25.93
CA GLN A 222 -0.77 14.25 -24.81
C GLN A 222 -2.31 14.20 -24.77
N ILE A 223 -2.86 13.12 -24.21
CA ILE A 223 -4.29 12.98 -23.95
C ILE A 223 -4.66 13.96 -22.82
N HIS A 224 -4.90 15.21 -23.20
CA HIS A 224 -5.39 16.26 -22.32
C HIS A 224 -6.88 16.04 -22.06
N CYS A 225 -7.19 15.04 -21.23
CA CYS A 225 -8.56 14.76 -20.81
C CYS A 225 -9.00 15.83 -19.81
N GLU A 226 -9.52 16.96 -20.30
CA GLU A 226 -10.13 18.02 -19.46
C GLU A 226 -11.45 17.56 -18.85
N CYS A 227 -11.38 16.59 -17.94
CA CYS A 227 -12.48 16.33 -17.02
C CYS A 227 -12.53 17.49 -16.03
N LYS A 228 -13.61 18.29 -16.04
CA LYS A 228 -13.82 19.41 -15.10
C LYS A 228 -14.03 18.87 -13.67
N VAL A 229 -12.93 18.56 -13.00
CA VAL A 229 -12.90 18.18 -11.59
C VAL A 229 -13.45 19.34 -10.74
N LYS A 230 -14.43 19.04 -9.88
CA LYS A 230 -14.81 19.94 -8.81
C LYS A 230 -13.69 19.92 -7.77
N SER A 231 -12.83 20.93 -7.77
CA SER A 231 -11.74 21.05 -6.81
C SER A 231 -12.29 21.13 -5.38
N TRP A 232 -12.14 20.05 -4.62
CA TRP A 232 -12.24 20.12 -3.17
C TRP A 232 -11.00 20.82 -2.59
N GLY A 233 -11.18 21.46 -1.43
CA GLY A 233 -10.28 22.51 -0.93
C GLY A 233 -8.81 22.12 -0.81
N GLU A 234 -7.94 23.12 -1.00
CA GLU A 234 -6.48 23.02 -1.04
C GLU A 234 -5.93 22.06 0.03
N GLN A 235 -5.47 20.89 -0.41
CA GLN A 235 -4.78 19.95 0.46
C GLN A 235 -3.30 20.33 0.63
N PRO A 236 -2.68 19.92 1.76
CA PRO A 236 -1.34 20.34 2.10
C PRO A 236 -0.29 19.78 1.14
N LYS A 237 0.72 20.60 0.83
CA LYS A 237 1.77 20.35 -0.18
C LYS A 237 2.85 19.42 0.38
N GLY A 238 2.46 18.18 0.65
CA GLY A 238 3.34 17.09 1.10
C GLY A 238 3.53 17.04 2.62
N THR A 239 4.50 16.24 3.07
CA THR A 239 4.77 15.96 4.49
C THR A 239 5.20 17.17 5.30
N ARG A 240 5.68 18.23 4.63
CA ARG A 240 6.12 19.49 5.26
C ARG A 240 5.00 20.21 6.01
N ASP A 241 3.76 20.01 5.59
CA ASP A 241 2.58 20.63 6.20
C ASP A 241 1.93 19.71 7.26
N HIS A 242 2.67 18.73 7.77
CA HIS A 242 2.29 17.92 8.92
C HIS A 242 2.78 18.58 10.21
N SER A 243 1.97 18.59 11.27
CA SER A 243 2.32 19.24 12.55
C SER A 243 3.59 18.66 13.19
N LEU A 244 3.82 17.36 13.01
CA LEU A 244 5.03 16.67 13.48
C LEU A 244 6.29 16.98 12.66
N TYR A 245 6.16 17.51 11.44
CA TYR A 245 7.30 17.61 10.51
C TYR A 245 8.50 18.40 11.06
N PRO A 246 8.34 19.58 11.69
CA PRO A 246 9.48 20.34 12.21
C PRO A 246 10.25 19.56 13.30
N ILE A 247 9.53 18.99 14.26
CA ILE A 247 10.12 18.22 15.37
C ILE A 247 10.84 16.97 14.84
N LEU A 248 10.26 16.29 13.86
CA LEU A 248 10.89 15.14 13.23
C LEU A 248 12.11 15.53 12.41
N ALA A 249 12.08 16.64 11.67
CA ALA A 249 13.22 17.15 10.91
C ALA A 249 14.42 17.46 11.83
N ASP A 250 14.17 18.07 12.99
CA ASP A 250 15.21 18.43 13.96
C ASP A 250 15.79 17.20 14.71
N THR A 251 15.01 16.12 14.88
CA THR A 251 15.39 14.99 15.74
C THR A 251 15.81 13.71 14.99
N VAL A 252 15.32 13.49 13.76
CA VAL A 252 15.52 12.24 13.00
C VAL A 252 16.99 11.89 12.77
N VAL A 253 17.87 12.86 12.54
CA VAL A 253 19.30 12.63 12.31
C VAL A 253 19.98 12.07 13.56
N SER A 254 19.62 12.58 14.75
CA SER A 254 20.13 12.08 16.03
C SER A 254 19.58 10.68 16.32
N ALA A 255 18.29 10.46 16.10
CA ALA A 255 17.63 9.16 16.29
C ALA A 255 18.25 8.06 15.41
N LEU A 256 18.45 8.34 14.11
CA LEU A 256 19.11 7.41 13.18
C LEU A 256 20.55 7.10 13.60
N LYS A 257 21.30 8.09 14.08
CA LYS A 257 22.66 7.87 14.59
C LYS A 257 22.66 6.95 15.83
N GLY A 258 21.69 7.11 16.73
CA GLY A 258 21.48 6.21 17.86
C GLY A 258 21.14 4.78 17.43
N LEU A 259 20.18 4.64 16.51
CA LEU A 259 19.76 3.35 15.94
C LEU A 259 20.91 2.62 15.24
N ARG A 260 21.70 3.32 14.40
CA ARG A 260 22.91 2.77 13.76
C ARG A 260 23.93 2.30 14.81
N LYS A 261 24.22 3.11 15.83
CA LYS A 261 25.16 2.73 16.90
C LYS A 261 24.72 1.43 17.60
N ARG A 262 23.42 1.27 17.89
CA ARG A 262 22.88 0.01 18.45
C ARG A 262 23.07 -1.18 17.50
N ALA A 263 22.83 -1.00 16.20
CA ALA A 263 23.04 -2.05 15.21
C ALA A 263 24.52 -2.48 15.08
N GLU A 264 25.45 -1.51 15.10
CA GLU A 264 26.90 -1.74 15.13
C GLU A 264 27.35 -2.46 16.40
N GLU A 265 26.77 -2.11 17.56
CA GLU A 265 27.05 -2.78 18.84
C GLU A 265 26.61 -4.25 18.84
N ILE A 266 25.42 -4.57 18.28
CA ILE A 266 24.97 -5.96 18.12
C ILE A 266 25.92 -6.74 17.22
N THR A 267 26.32 -6.15 16.08
CA THR A 267 27.24 -6.79 15.12
C THR A 267 28.61 -7.07 15.76
N ARG A 268 29.16 -6.10 16.49
CA ARG A 268 30.45 -6.27 17.19
C ARG A 268 30.38 -7.30 18.31
N ASN A 269 29.30 -7.30 19.10
CA ASN A 269 29.14 -8.23 20.22
C ASN A 269 28.85 -9.67 19.75
N GLY A 270 28.27 -9.84 18.55
CA GLY A 270 28.13 -11.16 17.90
C GLY A 270 29.43 -11.69 17.26
N MET A 271 30.47 -10.86 17.16
CA MET A 271 31.76 -11.19 16.52
C MET A 271 32.91 -11.38 17.53
N GLY A 272 32.62 -11.32 18.84
CA GLY A 272 33.63 -11.31 19.91
C GLY A 272 33.97 -12.68 20.49
N ASP A 273 35.23 -13.08 20.33
CA ASP A 273 36.02 -14.07 21.10
C ASP A 273 35.27 -15.13 21.93
N TYR A 274 34.89 -16.22 21.27
CA TYR A 274 34.84 -17.54 21.91
C TYR A 274 35.58 -18.56 21.03
N GLU A 275 36.83 -18.87 21.40
CA GLU A 275 37.58 -20.03 20.85
C GLU A 275 37.06 -21.37 21.41
N ASP A 276 35.99 -21.38 22.20
CA ASP A 276 35.41 -22.59 22.79
C ASP A 276 34.42 -23.26 21.81
N ARG A 277 34.92 -24.25 21.08
CA ARG A 277 34.11 -25.09 20.19
C ARG A 277 33.22 -26.01 21.02
N ASP A 278 31.95 -25.65 21.20
CA ASP A 278 30.81 -26.60 21.22
C ASP A 278 29.41 -25.96 21.34
N ILE A 279 29.27 -24.63 21.38
CA ILE A 279 27.95 -23.95 21.36
C ILE A 279 27.67 -23.36 19.97
N PRO A 280 26.59 -23.77 19.27
CA PRO A 280 26.24 -23.16 17.99
C PRO A 280 25.82 -21.69 18.20
N GLY A 281 26.43 -20.78 17.43
CA GLY A 281 26.27 -19.34 17.58
C GLY A 281 24.81 -18.90 17.64
N ILE A 282 24.43 -18.25 18.74
CA ILE A 282 23.04 -17.94 19.13
C ILE A 282 22.39 -16.87 18.22
N HIS A 283 23.16 -16.28 17.29
CA HIS A 283 22.68 -15.34 16.29
C HIS A 283 23.07 -15.83 14.89
N ASN A 284 22.04 -16.06 14.07
CA ASN A 284 22.23 -16.32 12.65
C ASN A 284 22.63 -15.00 11.98
N ASP A 285 23.90 -14.85 11.61
CA ASP A 285 24.48 -13.63 11.01
C ASP A 285 23.58 -13.06 9.90
N SER A 286 23.03 -13.93 9.04
CA SER A 286 22.14 -13.53 7.96
C SER A 286 20.81 -12.87 8.39
N ASP A 287 20.36 -12.98 9.65
CA ASP A 287 19.26 -12.18 10.22
C ASP A 287 19.73 -10.77 10.56
N VAL A 288 20.92 -10.62 11.16
CA VAL A 288 21.51 -9.30 11.46
C VAL A 288 21.80 -8.55 10.17
N GLN A 289 22.36 -9.21 9.14
CA GLN A 289 22.57 -8.61 7.82
C GLN A 289 21.25 -8.14 7.17
N ALA A 290 20.14 -8.88 7.36
CA ALA A 290 18.84 -8.46 6.88
C ALA A 290 18.33 -7.18 7.60
N CYS A 291 18.59 -7.06 8.91
CA CYS A 291 18.31 -5.84 9.66
C CYS A 291 19.19 -4.66 9.23
N LEU A 292 20.49 -4.87 8.98
CA LEU A 292 21.38 -3.82 8.49
C LEU A 292 20.94 -3.29 7.11
N ALA A 293 20.59 -4.18 6.17
CA ALA A 293 20.06 -3.79 4.87
C ALA A 293 18.70 -3.06 4.96
N ALA A 294 17.87 -3.39 5.96
CA ALA A 294 16.65 -2.63 6.24
C ALA A 294 16.95 -1.24 6.83
N LEU A 295 17.93 -1.12 7.72
CA LEU A 295 18.37 0.16 8.29
C LEU A 295 18.91 1.11 7.21
N GLU A 296 19.81 0.63 6.33
CA GLU A 296 20.31 1.42 5.20
C GLU A 296 19.17 1.92 4.30
N LEU A 297 18.20 1.06 4.01
CA LEU A 297 17.01 1.43 3.25
C LEU A 297 16.19 2.52 3.97
N PHE A 298 16.01 2.40 5.29
CA PHE A 298 15.26 3.38 6.10
C PHE A 298 15.95 4.74 6.13
N GLU A 299 17.27 4.80 6.27
CA GLU A 299 18.04 6.05 6.21
C GLU A 299 17.97 6.73 4.85
N ASN A 300 18.01 5.94 3.76
CA ASN A 300 17.77 6.39 2.39
C ASN A 300 16.34 6.90 2.13
N ILE A 301 15.39 6.57 3.00
CA ILE A 301 14.01 7.08 2.99
C ILE A 301 13.90 8.35 3.85
N ALA A 302 14.50 8.34 5.05
CA ALA A 302 14.49 9.48 5.96
C ALA A 302 15.19 10.72 5.36
N SER A 303 16.35 10.54 4.72
CA SER A 303 17.05 11.60 3.97
C SER A 303 16.23 12.20 2.82
N LYS A 304 15.26 11.47 2.26
CA LYS A 304 14.33 11.97 1.24
C LYS A 304 13.10 12.64 1.86
N ALA A 305 12.66 12.17 3.03
CA ALA A 305 11.60 12.79 3.81
C ALA A 305 12.02 14.16 4.36
N PHE A 306 13.28 14.27 4.78
CA PHE A 306 13.88 15.46 5.40
C PHE A 306 15.12 15.92 4.62
N PRO A 307 14.96 16.45 3.39
CA PRO A 307 16.08 16.89 2.57
C PRO A 307 16.71 18.16 3.17
N ASP A 308 18.02 18.16 3.27
CA ASP A 308 18.80 19.24 3.90
C ASP A 308 18.71 20.53 3.07
N THR A 309 17.97 21.52 3.57
CA THR A 309 17.66 22.75 2.83
C THR A 309 18.88 23.59 2.49
N LYS A 310 20.00 23.40 3.22
CA LYS A 310 21.28 24.06 2.95
C LYS A 310 22.01 23.50 1.73
N LEU A 311 21.67 22.30 1.26
CA LEU A 311 22.28 21.67 0.07
C LEU A 311 21.46 21.85 -1.21
N MET A 312 20.24 22.39 -1.15
CA MET A 312 19.31 22.45 -2.30
C MET A 312 19.55 23.59 -3.28
N SER A 313 20.56 24.45 -3.09
CA SER A 313 21.04 25.32 -4.16
C SER A 313 21.93 24.53 -5.12
N ASN A 314 21.46 24.39 -6.38
CA ASN A 314 22.19 23.87 -7.55
C ASN A 314 22.07 22.36 -7.88
N THR A 315 20.85 21.83 -7.94
CA THR A 315 20.56 20.64 -8.77
C THR A 315 19.41 20.94 -9.75
N PRO A 316 19.67 21.04 -11.07
CA PRO A 316 18.62 21.22 -12.07
C PRO A 316 17.58 20.09 -11.98
N GLY A 317 16.30 20.43 -12.14
CA GLY A 317 15.22 19.48 -11.90
C GLY A 317 15.25 18.30 -12.87
N HIS A 318 15.61 17.11 -12.37
CA HIS A 318 15.46 15.81 -13.05
C HIS A 318 13.98 15.38 -13.19
N SER A 319 13.09 16.31 -13.54
CA SER A 319 11.64 16.09 -13.59
C SER A 319 11.11 15.64 -14.94
N ARG A 320 11.92 15.65 -16.02
CA ARG A 320 11.51 15.20 -17.36
C ARG A 320 11.95 13.77 -17.70
N LEU A 321 13.08 13.30 -17.16
CA LEU A 321 13.61 11.97 -17.47
C LEU A 321 12.78 10.79 -16.92
N ALA A 322 11.91 11.01 -15.93
CA ALA A 322 11.05 9.95 -15.38
C ALA A 322 9.96 9.48 -16.37
N SER A 323 9.59 10.29 -17.36
CA SER A 323 8.60 9.93 -18.39
C SER A 323 9.17 8.97 -19.44
N GLU A 324 10.49 9.02 -19.66
CA GLU A 324 11.22 8.28 -20.71
C GLU A 324 12.03 7.08 -20.17
N ILE A 325 11.80 6.67 -18.92
CA ILE A 325 12.32 5.37 -18.45
C ILE A 325 11.50 4.27 -19.12
N ASP A 326 11.94 3.84 -20.31
CA ASP A 326 11.55 2.54 -20.84
C ASP A 326 12.09 1.47 -19.89
N ILE A 327 11.20 0.92 -19.08
CA ILE A 327 11.52 -0.21 -18.20
C ILE A 327 11.75 -1.40 -19.12
N GLY A 328 13.04 -1.65 -19.42
CA GLY A 328 13.46 -2.66 -20.39
C GLY A 328 12.65 -3.95 -20.23
N THR A 329 11.88 -4.29 -21.27
CA THR A 329 10.91 -5.38 -21.23
C THR A 329 11.63 -6.72 -21.19
N VAL A 330 11.77 -7.28 -19.99
CA VAL A 330 12.40 -8.58 -19.74
C VAL A 330 11.39 -9.51 -19.06
N GLY A 331 11.38 -10.78 -19.47
CA GLY A 331 10.44 -11.78 -18.95
C GLY A 331 9.00 -11.55 -19.40
N GLN A 332 8.06 -12.12 -18.65
CA GLN A 332 6.61 -12.02 -18.94
C GLN A 332 6.06 -10.58 -18.78
N VAL A 333 6.80 -9.66 -18.16
CA VAL A 333 6.42 -8.22 -18.12
C VAL A 333 6.23 -7.63 -19.52
N SER A 334 6.90 -8.15 -20.55
CA SER A 334 6.66 -7.76 -21.95
C SER A 334 5.19 -7.86 -22.40
N LYS A 335 4.40 -8.78 -21.80
CA LYS A 335 2.97 -8.99 -22.08
C LYS A 335 2.03 -8.08 -21.28
N VAL A 336 2.56 -7.30 -20.34
CA VAL A 336 1.79 -6.34 -19.52
C VAL A 336 1.67 -5.01 -20.29
N SER A 337 0.48 -4.42 -20.28
CA SER A 337 0.24 -3.16 -20.99
C SER A 337 1.15 -2.02 -20.47
N PRO A 338 1.59 -1.09 -21.35
CA PRO A 338 2.59 -0.08 -20.97
C PRO A 338 2.16 0.80 -19.77
N TRP A 339 0.87 1.14 -19.68
CA TRP A 339 0.34 1.93 -18.58
C TRP A 339 0.35 1.15 -17.26
N MET A 340 -0.04 -0.14 -17.27
CA MET A 340 0.01 -1.00 -16.09
C MET A 340 1.45 -1.24 -15.62
N ARG A 341 2.41 -1.41 -16.54
CA ARG A 341 3.85 -1.47 -16.22
C ARG A 341 4.35 -0.21 -15.54
N ARG A 342 4.03 0.97 -16.09
CA ARG A 342 4.45 2.27 -15.53
C ARG A 342 3.82 2.49 -14.14
N TYR A 343 2.53 2.20 -13.99
CA TYR A 343 1.81 2.31 -12.72
C TYR A 343 2.43 1.40 -11.64
N THR A 344 2.55 0.09 -11.92
CA THR A 344 3.11 -0.89 -10.98
C THR A 344 4.54 -0.58 -10.57
N ALA A 345 5.40 -0.20 -11.51
CA ALA A 345 6.77 0.19 -11.21
C ALA A 345 6.87 1.45 -10.31
N ARG A 346 5.91 2.38 -10.41
CA ARG A 346 5.86 3.59 -9.58
C ARG A 346 5.30 3.31 -8.18
N ILE A 347 4.20 2.56 -8.05
CA ILE A 347 3.68 2.20 -6.70
C ILE A 347 4.68 1.32 -5.94
N THR A 348 5.30 0.32 -6.61
CA THR A 348 6.33 -0.54 -6.00
C THR A 348 7.68 0.15 -5.77
N SER A 349 7.76 1.45 -6.07
CA SER A 349 8.95 2.30 -5.91
C SER A 349 10.19 1.84 -6.67
N MET A 350 10.03 1.12 -7.79
CA MET A 350 11.10 0.85 -8.73
C MET A 350 11.48 2.11 -9.52
N ILE A 351 10.49 2.90 -9.91
CA ILE A 351 10.69 4.27 -10.41
C ILE A 351 10.62 5.25 -9.24
N PRO A 352 11.54 6.24 -9.12
CA PRO A 352 11.45 7.28 -8.11
C PRO A 352 10.16 8.11 -8.23
N SER A 353 9.56 8.47 -7.10
CA SER A 353 8.43 9.41 -7.05
C SER A 353 8.66 10.49 -6.02
N LYS A 354 8.11 11.68 -6.28
CA LYS A 354 8.14 12.84 -5.37
C LYS A 354 7.08 12.74 -4.26
N LEU A 355 6.09 11.85 -4.42
CA LEU A 355 4.97 11.71 -3.48
C LEU A 355 5.45 11.07 -2.16
N PRO A 356 5.27 11.72 -1.00
CA PRO A 356 5.84 11.21 0.26
C PRO A 356 5.39 9.82 0.66
N ARG A 357 4.10 9.50 0.49
CA ARG A 357 3.59 8.14 0.76
C ARG A 357 4.31 7.08 -0.07
N ARG A 358 4.72 7.38 -1.31
CA ARG A 358 5.45 6.42 -2.15
C ARG A 358 6.84 6.16 -1.60
N PHE A 359 7.63 7.20 -1.30
CA PHE A 359 8.98 6.96 -0.79
C PHE A 359 9.03 6.49 0.67
N ILE A 360 8.06 6.85 1.52
CA ILE A 360 7.95 6.33 2.89
C ILE A 360 7.52 4.85 2.88
N MET A 361 6.46 4.50 2.13
CA MET A 361 5.98 3.12 2.02
C MET A 361 6.88 2.24 1.14
N ALA A 362 7.86 2.82 0.42
CA ALA A 362 8.91 2.08 -0.27
C ALA A 362 9.69 1.14 0.66
N PHE A 363 9.70 1.38 1.98
CA PHE A 363 10.29 0.50 2.98
C PHE A 363 9.69 -0.92 2.92
N VAL A 364 8.37 -1.05 3.08
CA VAL A 364 7.64 -2.33 3.03
C VAL A 364 7.89 -3.09 1.72
N HIS A 365 7.96 -2.34 0.61
CA HIS A 365 8.31 -2.89 -0.69
C HIS A 365 9.76 -3.39 -0.75
N LYS A 366 10.74 -2.58 -0.34
CA LYS A 366 12.17 -2.84 -0.61
C LYS A 366 12.90 -3.61 0.49
N ALA A 367 12.37 -3.67 1.71
CA ALA A 367 13.03 -4.35 2.83
C ALA A 367 13.27 -5.85 2.52
N PRO A 368 14.34 -6.47 3.03
CA PRO A 368 14.56 -7.91 2.87
C PRO A 368 13.37 -8.72 3.40
N THR A 369 12.98 -9.79 2.71
CA THR A 369 11.87 -10.65 3.18
C THR A 369 12.17 -11.23 4.56
N LYS A 370 13.44 -11.60 4.79
CA LYS A 370 13.92 -12.13 6.08
C LYS A 370 13.73 -11.14 7.23
N TYR A 371 14.00 -9.85 7.00
CA TYR A 371 13.75 -8.78 7.97
C TYR A 371 12.26 -8.65 8.29
N LEU A 372 11.37 -8.73 7.30
CA LEU A 372 9.93 -8.66 7.57
C LEU A 372 9.43 -9.87 8.37
N TYR A 373 9.98 -11.08 8.18
CA TYR A 373 9.63 -12.22 9.01
C TYR A 373 10.01 -12.01 10.48
N LEU A 374 11.18 -11.42 10.79
CA LEU A 374 11.55 -11.06 12.16
C LEU A 374 10.56 -10.08 12.82
N VAL A 375 9.99 -9.15 12.03
CA VAL A 375 8.94 -8.22 12.49
C VAL A 375 7.60 -8.95 12.66
N GLU A 376 7.18 -9.75 11.67
CA GLU A 376 5.93 -10.52 11.71
C GLU A 376 5.90 -11.51 12.89
N ASP A 377 7.01 -12.22 13.16
CA ASP A 377 7.17 -13.14 14.29
C ASP A 377 7.00 -12.40 15.63
N MET A 378 7.70 -11.28 15.81
CA MET A 378 7.58 -10.45 17.03
C MET A 378 6.17 -9.91 17.24
N MET A 379 5.54 -9.40 16.18
CA MET A 379 4.16 -8.88 16.25
C MET A 379 3.16 -10.02 16.52
N GLY A 380 3.40 -11.24 16.03
CA GLY A 380 2.60 -12.44 16.33
C GLY A 380 2.71 -12.89 17.79
N LEU A 381 3.90 -12.79 18.39
CA LEU A 381 4.13 -13.06 19.80
C LEU A 381 3.35 -12.09 20.71
N MET A 382 3.30 -10.79 20.37
CA MET A 382 2.51 -9.79 21.12
C MET A 382 1.04 -10.18 21.26
N GLN A 383 0.43 -10.68 20.18
CA GLN A 383 -1.00 -11.01 20.13
C GLN A 383 -1.33 -12.36 20.79
N SER A 384 -0.37 -13.28 20.79
CA SER A 384 -0.51 -14.59 21.44
C SER A 384 -0.35 -14.53 22.96
N GLY A 385 0.16 -13.41 23.50
CA GLY A 385 0.36 -13.18 24.94
C GLY A 385 -0.92 -12.89 25.75
N ALA A 386 -2.10 -12.92 25.12
CA ALA A 386 -3.40 -12.78 25.77
C ALA A 386 -3.94 -14.17 26.19
N PRO A 387 -4.22 -14.43 27.48
CA PRO A 387 -4.60 -15.76 27.94
C PRO A 387 -6.08 -16.07 27.66
N ARG A 388 -6.37 -17.01 26.74
CA ARG A 388 -7.60 -17.85 26.76
C ARG A 388 -7.61 -18.95 25.68
N GLY A 389 -7.89 -20.19 26.13
CA GLY A 389 -8.50 -21.24 25.31
C GLY A 389 -7.55 -22.20 24.60
N HIS A 390 -7.74 -23.50 24.82
CA HIS A 390 -7.08 -24.55 24.03
C HIS A 390 -7.54 -24.51 22.56
N GLY A 391 -6.58 -24.58 21.62
CA GLY A 391 -6.85 -24.70 20.18
C GLY A 391 -5.56 -24.89 19.40
N ILE A 392 -5.28 -26.12 18.98
CA ILE A 392 -4.05 -26.51 18.26
C ILE A 392 -4.13 -26.02 16.80
N THR A 393 -3.08 -25.38 16.27
CA THR A 393 -2.30 -25.82 15.07
C THR A 393 -1.26 -24.79 14.58
N ARG A 394 -0.02 -25.27 14.36
CA ARG A 394 1.13 -24.69 13.62
C ARG A 394 1.96 -23.56 14.26
N CYS A 395 3.09 -23.98 14.85
CA CYS A 395 4.29 -23.21 15.20
C CYS A 395 5.27 -23.16 13.98
N PRO A 396 6.47 -22.50 14.03
CA PRO A 396 7.57 -22.91 14.92
C PRO A 396 8.44 -21.76 15.47
N LEU A 397 8.04 -21.17 16.59
CA LEU A 397 9.00 -21.12 17.70
C LEU A 397 8.81 -22.39 18.53
N ASN A 398 9.91 -22.95 19.01
CA ASN A 398 9.85 -23.99 20.03
C ASN A 398 9.24 -23.36 21.28
N ALA A 399 7.97 -23.66 21.54
CA ALA A 399 7.31 -23.23 22.75
C ALA A 399 8.07 -23.80 23.96
N ILE A 400 8.26 -22.96 24.98
CA ILE A 400 9.14 -23.11 26.16
C ILE A 400 10.48 -22.35 26.01
N ASN A 401 10.47 -21.10 26.48
CA ASN A 401 11.62 -20.33 26.99
C ASN A 401 12.62 -19.65 26.01
N SER A 402 12.37 -19.59 24.70
CA SER A 402 13.23 -18.78 23.80
C SER A 402 12.91 -17.28 23.89
N GLU A 403 13.76 -16.51 24.58
CA GLU A 403 13.75 -15.04 24.51
C GLU A 403 14.01 -14.55 23.07
N PRO A 404 13.42 -13.41 22.64
CA PRO A 404 13.62 -12.89 21.29
C PRO A 404 15.08 -12.47 21.06
N SER A 405 15.71 -13.01 20.02
CA SER A 405 17.13 -12.75 19.73
C SER A 405 17.40 -11.27 19.41
N LEU A 406 18.66 -10.82 19.54
CA LEU A 406 19.04 -9.43 19.26
C LEU A 406 18.64 -8.98 17.83
N ALA A 407 18.60 -9.90 16.86
CA ALA A 407 18.12 -9.59 15.51
C ALA A 407 16.62 -9.26 15.47
N HIS A 408 15.77 -9.96 16.23
CA HIS A 408 14.34 -9.65 16.37
C HIS A 408 14.12 -8.30 17.06
N GLN A 409 14.88 -8.05 18.14
CA GLN A 409 14.81 -6.79 18.89
C GLN A 409 15.23 -5.60 18.01
N LEU A 410 16.32 -5.73 17.24
CA LEU A 410 16.76 -4.74 16.25
C LEU A 410 15.74 -4.58 15.11
N ALA A 411 15.13 -5.67 14.63
CA ALA A 411 14.14 -5.61 13.57
C ALA A 411 12.95 -4.72 13.96
N VAL A 412 12.44 -4.90 15.17
CA VAL A 412 11.34 -4.11 15.73
C VAL A 412 11.78 -2.69 16.09
N ASP A 413 13.02 -2.45 16.55
CA ASP A 413 13.53 -1.09 16.77
C ASP A 413 13.58 -0.28 15.46
N ILE A 414 14.10 -0.86 14.37
CA ILE A 414 14.07 -0.25 13.03
C ILE A 414 12.63 -0.02 12.57
N PHE A 415 11.73 -1.00 12.78
CA PHE A 415 10.33 -0.89 12.37
C PHE A 415 9.60 0.23 13.12
N ALA A 416 9.81 0.36 14.43
CA ALA A 416 9.26 1.44 15.25
C ALA A 416 9.73 2.82 14.78
N HIS A 417 11.02 2.97 14.45
CA HIS A 417 11.52 4.24 13.88
C HIS A 417 10.89 4.55 12.51
N TRP A 418 10.64 3.53 11.67
CA TRP A 418 9.95 3.72 10.40
C TRP A 418 8.47 4.11 10.58
N LEU A 419 7.76 3.53 11.55
CA LEU A 419 6.36 3.88 11.85
C LEU A 419 6.19 5.36 12.23
N VAL A 420 7.20 5.99 12.86
CA VAL A 420 7.21 7.44 13.10
C VAL A 420 7.14 8.26 11.80
N LEU A 421 7.79 7.79 10.72
CA LEU A 421 7.66 8.42 9.40
C LEU A 421 6.29 8.11 8.76
N VAL A 422 5.68 6.97 9.05
CA VAL A 422 4.31 6.64 8.61
C VAL A 422 3.28 7.60 9.21
N MET A 423 3.48 8.09 10.44
CA MET A 423 2.61 9.10 11.06
C MET A 423 2.57 10.43 10.29
N LEU A 424 3.57 10.75 9.46
CA LEU A 424 3.50 11.91 8.54
C LEU A 424 2.47 11.71 7.40
N LEU A 425 1.97 10.49 7.22
CA LEU A 425 0.97 10.11 6.22
C LEU A 425 -0.46 10.10 6.78
N ASP A 426 -0.69 10.61 8.00
CA ASP A 426 -2.01 10.60 8.65
C ASP A 426 -3.13 11.33 7.88
N LYS A 427 -2.77 12.17 6.90
CA LYS A 427 -3.71 12.82 5.98
C LYS A 427 -4.06 11.99 4.73
N VAL A 428 -3.47 10.80 4.55
CA VAL A 428 -3.79 9.87 3.46
C VAL A 428 -4.84 8.87 3.98
N TRP A 429 -6.06 8.95 3.46
CA TRP A 429 -7.23 8.25 4.03
C TRP A 429 -7.10 6.72 4.16
N TRP A 430 -6.25 6.08 3.35
CA TRP A 430 -5.99 4.63 3.38
C TRP A 430 -4.74 4.21 4.15
N ILE A 431 -4.02 5.16 4.77
CA ILE A 431 -2.84 4.94 5.63
C ILE A 431 -3.05 5.51 7.05
N GLY A 432 -3.84 6.57 7.20
CA GLY A 432 -3.82 7.38 8.41
C GLY A 432 -4.21 6.65 9.70
N GLY A 433 -3.49 6.97 10.78
CA GLY A 433 -3.62 6.31 12.08
C GLY A 433 -2.79 5.02 12.20
N LEU A 434 -2.46 4.35 11.09
CA LEU A 434 -1.71 3.08 11.09
C LEU A 434 -0.32 3.20 11.75
N GLY A 435 0.40 4.29 11.46
CA GLY A 435 1.73 4.54 12.03
C GLY A 435 1.68 4.68 13.56
N ALA A 436 0.71 5.44 14.07
CA ALA A 436 0.54 5.65 15.50
C ALA A 436 0.04 4.37 16.21
N TRP A 437 -0.94 3.67 15.63
CA TRP A 437 -1.50 2.45 16.21
C TRP A 437 -0.45 1.35 16.38
N GLU A 438 0.24 0.96 15.30
CA GLU A 438 1.25 -0.11 15.34
C GLU A 438 2.41 0.24 16.30
N LEU A 439 2.79 1.53 16.36
CA LEU A 439 3.82 2.01 17.29
C LEU A 439 3.34 1.92 18.76
N GLY A 440 2.06 2.22 19.02
CA GLY A 440 1.44 2.02 20.34
C GLY A 440 1.46 0.56 20.81
N GLN A 441 1.30 -0.40 19.88
CA GLN A 441 1.42 -1.84 20.17
C GLN A 441 2.86 -2.22 20.55
N ILE A 442 3.87 -1.71 19.82
CA ILE A 442 5.29 -1.94 20.13
C ILE A 442 5.68 -1.32 21.48
N ILE A 443 5.25 -0.09 21.76
CA ILE A 443 5.47 0.59 23.06
C ILE A 443 4.83 -0.22 24.20
N SER A 444 3.66 -0.80 23.96
CA SER A 444 2.97 -1.66 24.93
C SER A 444 3.75 -2.96 25.19
N LEU A 445 4.33 -3.60 24.16
CA LEU A 445 5.25 -4.73 24.35
C LEU A 445 6.49 -4.31 25.15
N ARG A 446 7.11 -3.17 24.82
CA ARG A 446 8.32 -2.66 25.49
C ARG A 446 8.12 -2.51 27.01
N LYS A 447 6.89 -2.22 27.44
CA LYS A 447 6.51 -2.05 28.85
C LYS A 447 6.05 -3.34 29.53
N ASP A 448 5.83 -4.42 28.80
CA ASP A 448 5.42 -5.71 29.35
C ASP A 448 6.63 -6.41 30.00
N THR A 449 6.63 -6.45 31.33
CA THR A 449 7.71 -7.04 32.15
C THR A 449 7.93 -8.53 31.93
N ARG A 450 7.03 -9.21 31.20
CA ARG A 450 7.22 -10.61 30.76
C ARG A 450 8.30 -10.77 29.69
N TRP A 451 8.70 -9.70 28.99
CA TRP A 451 9.66 -9.75 27.90
C TRP A 451 11.00 -9.09 28.27
N CYS A 452 12.07 -9.88 28.28
CA CYS A 452 13.42 -9.39 28.56
C CYS A 452 14.07 -8.75 27.33
N MET A 453 13.55 -7.59 26.89
CA MET A 453 14.08 -6.85 25.75
C MET A 453 15.36 -6.09 26.16
N SER A 454 16.50 -6.76 26.16
CA SER A 454 17.80 -6.24 26.61
C SER A 454 18.23 -4.95 25.90
N LEU A 455 17.93 -4.81 24.60
CA LEU A 455 18.21 -3.59 23.82
C LEU A 455 17.34 -2.39 24.21
N TRP A 456 16.24 -2.62 24.93
CA TRP A 456 15.26 -1.59 25.27
C TRP A 456 15.30 -1.16 26.74
N LYS A 457 16.06 -1.86 27.59
CA LYS A 457 16.19 -1.61 29.04
C LYS A 457 17.16 -0.48 29.41
N THR A 458 17.92 0.05 28.46
CA THR A 458 19.01 1.02 28.69
C THR A 458 18.72 2.43 28.16
N ASP A 459 17.58 2.64 27.50
CA ASP A 459 17.28 3.86 26.74
C ASP A 459 16.03 4.56 27.32
N ASP A 460 16.22 5.35 28.38
CA ASP A 460 15.13 6.13 29.00
C ASP A 460 14.51 7.14 28.01
N ASP A 461 15.26 7.55 26.98
CA ASP A 461 14.88 8.53 25.95
C ASP A 461 14.64 7.91 24.55
N TRP A 462 14.00 6.72 24.48
CA TRP A 462 13.73 6.05 23.20
C TRP A 462 12.85 6.88 22.25
N TRP A 463 13.44 7.38 21.17
CA TRP A 463 12.84 8.37 20.25
C TRP A 463 11.45 8.00 19.69
N PRO A 464 11.16 6.75 19.24
CA PRO A 464 9.82 6.40 18.76
C PRO A 464 8.72 6.62 19.81
N GLU A 465 8.99 6.31 21.08
CA GLU A 465 8.04 6.54 22.17
C GLU A 465 7.83 8.03 22.46
N SER A 466 8.90 8.83 22.42
CA SER A 466 8.79 10.29 22.53
C SER A 466 7.95 10.90 21.41
N MET A 467 8.13 10.44 20.16
CA MET A 467 7.37 10.95 19.01
C MET A 467 5.90 10.50 19.03
N PHE A 468 5.63 9.28 19.50
CA PHE A 468 4.26 8.80 19.75
C PHE A 468 3.54 9.67 20.78
N GLU A 469 4.18 9.98 21.92
CA GLU A 469 3.60 10.84 22.94
C GLU A 469 3.31 12.26 22.41
N ILE A 470 4.26 12.86 21.69
CA ILE A 470 4.10 14.18 21.08
C ILE A 470 2.89 14.20 20.12
N SER A 471 2.74 13.17 19.27
CA SER A 471 1.58 13.05 18.37
C SER A 471 0.26 12.95 19.14
N ARG A 472 0.23 12.17 20.22
CA ARG A 472 -0.94 12.06 21.10
C ARG A 472 -1.33 13.41 21.71
N GLN A 473 -0.37 14.24 22.10
CA GLN A 473 -0.64 15.60 22.59
C GLN A 473 -1.20 16.50 21.47
N PHE A 474 -0.63 16.50 20.26
CA PHE A 474 -1.18 17.26 19.12
C PHE A 474 -2.64 16.90 18.84
N ASN A 475 -2.97 15.60 18.81
CA ASN A 475 -4.34 15.14 18.59
C ASN A 475 -5.29 15.57 19.73
N LYS A 476 -4.83 15.52 20.98
CA LYS A 476 -5.58 15.97 22.16
C LYS A 476 -5.85 17.48 22.19
N HIS A 477 -4.93 18.30 21.67
CA HIS A 477 -5.14 19.74 21.51
C HIS A 477 -6.13 20.03 20.37
N ARG A 478 -5.94 19.39 19.20
CA ARG A 478 -6.84 19.53 18.04
C ARG A 478 -8.30 19.14 18.35
N ALA A 479 -8.51 18.15 19.22
CA ALA A 479 -9.85 17.76 19.68
C ALA A 479 -10.50 18.74 20.68
N LYS A 480 -9.72 19.66 21.28
CA LYS A 480 -10.22 20.69 22.20
C LYS A 480 -10.51 22.02 21.50
N ASP A 481 -9.71 22.36 20.49
CA ASP A 481 -9.84 23.62 19.73
C ASP A 481 -10.93 23.54 18.64
N GLY A 482 -11.64 22.41 18.55
CA GLY A 482 -12.75 22.15 17.62
C GLY A 482 -14.13 22.06 18.29
N VAL A 483 -14.30 22.69 19.47
CA VAL A 483 -15.56 22.79 20.24
C VAL A 483 -16.07 24.24 20.22
#